data_AF-A0A316WCS1-F1
#
_entry.id   AF-A0A316WCS1-F1
#
_cell.length_a   1.000
_cell.length_b   1.000
_cell.length_c   1.000
_cell.angle_alpha   90.00
_cell.angle_beta   90.00
_cell.angle_gamma   90.00
#
_symmetry.space_group_name_H-M   'P 1'
#
loop_
_entity.id
_entity.type
_entity.pdbx_description
1 polymer ?
#
loop_
_entity_poly.entity_id
_entity_poly.type
_entity_poly.pdbx_seq_one_letter_code
_entity_poly.pdbx_strand_id
1 'polypeptide(L)'
;MATKSQRYEIIIKMHNKAELKWHNVNTGTFKAHRNIKELYKNFWDYYTIYRKSDKSIVEVIYNRNIFTIKAIRLFLNYRPNSKSSGIIANFKFERNNFEIVRGINFSDKIILDRTEEYFTIPEDIYFKAVEEHKKALFDYYTAKGHLIANDEISLGEFLQEKILIQKVLREGTEPSADYP
;
A
#
# COMPACT_ATOMS: atom_id res chain seq x y z
N MET A 1 -4.15 37.50 29.95
CA MET A 1 -4.20 37.75 28.48
C MET A 1 -2.88 37.27 27.89
N ALA A 2 -2.91 36.44 26.84
CA ALA A 2 -1.70 36.03 26.15
C ALA A 2 -0.99 37.26 25.56
N THR A 3 0.32 37.39 25.79
CA THR A 3 1.13 38.47 25.21
C THR A 3 1.13 38.36 23.68
N LYS A 4 1.36 39.45 22.93
CA LYS A 4 1.34 39.43 21.45
C LYS A 4 2.25 38.34 20.84
N SER A 5 3.32 37.96 21.54
CA SER A 5 4.28 36.91 21.18
C SER A 5 3.80 35.47 21.41
N GLN A 6 2.71 35.29 22.16
CA GLN A 6 2.10 33.99 22.44
C GLN A 6 0.90 33.68 21.54
N ARG A 7 0.73 34.41 20.43
CA ARG A 7 -0.36 34.16 19.49
C ARG A 7 0.16 33.33 18.32
N TYR A 8 -0.59 32.31 17.94
CA TYR A 8 -0.19 31.39 16.89
C TYR A 8 -1.19 31.37 15.73
N GLU A 9 -0.74 30.89 14.58
CA GLU A 9 -1.55 30.51 13.45
C GLU A 9 -1.19 29.08 13.02
N ILE A 10 -2.18 28.32 12.57
CA ILE A 10 -1.97 26.95 12.09
C ILE A 10 -2.29 26.93 10.59
N ILE A 11 -1.37 26.39 9.81
CA ILE A 11 -1.57 26.12 8.38
C ILE A 11 -1.57 24.61 8.18
N ILE A 12 -2.68 24.09 7.67
CA ILE A 12 -2.91 22.68 7.43
C ILE A 12 -2.60 22.38 5.96
N LYS A 13 -1.74 21.41 5.72
CA LYS A 13 -1.47 20.86 4.39
C LYS A 13 -2.35 19.65 4.14
N MET A 14 -3.22 19.76 3.15
CA MET A 14 -4.14 18.70 2.75
C MET A 14 -3.47 17.73 1.75
N HIS A 15 -3.98 16.49 1.64
CA HIS A 15 -3.45 15.50 0.69
C HIS A 15 -3.46 15.95 -0.77
N ASN A 16 -4.44 16.77 -1.16
CA ASN A 16 -4.52 17.38 -2.48
C ASN A 16 -3.56 18.59 -2.66
N LYS A 17 -2.61 18.78 -1.75
CA LYS A 17 -1.66 19.90 -1.67
C LYS A 17 -2.29 21.26 -1.38
N ALA A 18 -3.60 21.35 -1.13
CA ALA A 18 -4.23 22.59 -0.69
C ALA A 18 -3.74 22.99 0.71
N GLU A 19 -3.73 24.30 0.96
CA GLU A 19 -3.37 24.87 2.26
C GLU A 19 -4.58 25.55 2.87
N LEU A 20 -4.88 25.19 4.12
CA LEU A 20 -5.99 25.74 4.88
C LEU A 20 -5.46 26.43 6.13
N LYS A 21 -5.84 27.70 6.32
CA LYS A 21 -5.54 28.41 7.56
C LYS A 21 -6.60 28.07 8.60
N TRP A 22 -6.17 27.63 9.77
CA TRP A 22 -7.06 27.44 10.90
C TRP A 22 -7.30 28.77 11.60
N HIS A 23 -8.57 29.19 11.70
CA HIS A 23 -8.91 30.51 12.23
C HIS A 23 -9.19 30.50 13.75
N ASN A 24 -9.58 29.35 14.32
CA ASN A 24 -9.91 29.20 15.75
C ASN A 24 -8.69 28.79 16.58
N VAL A 25 -7.63 29.60 16.53
CA VAL A 25 -6.35 29.30 17.20
C VAL A 25 -6.35 29.68 18.68
N ASN A 26 -7.25 30.59 19.11
CA ASN A 26 -7.33 31.10 20.49
C ASN A 26 -7.85 30.06 21.52
N THR A 27 -8.01 28.79 21.12
CA THR A 27 -8.61 27.74 21.95
C THR A 27 -7.60 26.69 22.43
N GLY A 28 -6.30 26.93 22.22
CA GLY A 28 -5.24 25.96 22.50
C GLY A 28 -4.94 25.03 21.31
N THR A 29 -3.67 24.68 21.11
CA THR A 29 -3.22 23.75 20.06
C THR A 29 -3.69 22.32 20.30
N PHE A 30 -3.87 21.89 21.55
CA PHE A 30 -4.43 20.56 21.84
C PHE A 30 -5.87 20.45 21.34
N LYS A 31 -6.69 21.48 21.60
CA LYS A 31 -8.06 21.53 21.10
C LYS A 31 -8.12 21.69 19.58
N ALA A 32 -7.22 22.49 19.01
CA ALA A 32 -7.11 22.61 17.55
C ALA A 32 -6.75 21.26 16.91
N HIS A 33 -5.77 20.53 17.45
CA HIS A 33 -5.36 19.21 16.97
C HIS A 33 -6.51 18.20 16.99
N ARG A 34 -7.24 18.12 18.11
CA ARG A 34 -8.43 17.25 18.21
C ARG A 34 -9.46 17.60 17.13
N ASN A 35 -9.77 18.89 16.96
CA ASN A 35 -10.74 19.34 15.96
C ASN A 35 -10.26 19.05 14.52
N ILE A 36 -8.97 19.23 14.23
CA ILE A 36 -8.38 18.92 12.92
C ILE A 36 -8.50 17.42 12.63
N LYS A 37 -8.19 16.54 13.60
CA LYS A 37 -8.38 15.09 13.47
C LYS A 37 -9.84 14.70 13.29
N GLU A 38 -10.77 15.34 13.99
CA GLU A 38 -12.20 15.06 13.86
C GLU A 38 -12.78 15.52 12.51
N LEU A 39 -12.46 16.75 12.09
CA LEU A 39 -13.00 17.36 10.87
C LEU A 39 -12.41 16.74 9.61
N TYR A 40 -11.09 16.60 9.57
CA TYR A 40 -10.39 16.17 8.36
C TYR A 40 -10.02 14.69 8.39
N LYS A 41 -10.16 13.98 9.53
CA LYS A 41 -9.83 12.55 9.65
C LYS A 41 -8.43 12.26 9.09
N ASN A 42 -8.38 11.47 8.01
CA ASN A 42 -7.17 11.10 7.29
C ASN A 42 -6.96 11.92 6.01
N PHE A 43 -7.60 13.10 5.86
CA PHE A 43 -7.50 13.94 4.64
C PHE A 43 -6.50 15.10 4.76
N TRP A 44 -5.63 15.09 5.77
CA TRP A 44 -4.54 16.05 5.95
C TRP A 44 -3.20 15.33 6.11
N ASP A 45 -2.13 15.92 5.58
CA ASP A 45 -0.77 15.38 5.64
C ASP A 45 -0.04 15.83 6.91
N TYR A 46 0.00 17.14 7.13
CA TYR A 46 0.62 17.76 8.29
C TYR A 46 0.02 19.14 8.50
N TYR A 47 0.22 19.72 9.67
CA TYR A 47 0.01 21.15 9.87
C TYR A 47 1.21 21.77 10.57
N THR A 48 1.42 23.04 10.31
CA THR A 48 2.51 23.80 10.88
C THR A 48 1.94 24.90 11.76
N ILE A 49 2.48 25.00 12.96
CA ILE A 49 2.17 26.04 13.93
C ILE A 49 3.21 27.14 13.75
N TYR A 50 2.75 28.36 13.47
CA TYR A 50 3.59 29.55 13.33
C TYR A 50 3.28 30.56 14.42
N ARG A 51 4.30 31.31 14.86
CA ARG A 51 4.08 32.53 15.66
C ARG A 51 3.50 33.62 14.78
N LYS A 52 2.42 34.29 15.23
CA LYS A 52 1.82 35.40 14.48
C LYS A 52 2.75 36.62 14.37
N SER A 53 3.65 36.82 15.33
CA SER A 53 4.51 37.99 15.41
C SER A 53 5.58 38.04 14.33
N ASP A 54 6.28 36.93 14.11
CA ASP A 54 7.48 36.85 13.25
C ASP A 54 7.35 35.77 12.17
N LYS A 55 6.22 35.05 12.12
CA LYS A 55 5.99 33.92 11.21
C LYS A 55 7.02 32.80 11.35
N SER A 56 7.72 32.73 12.49
CA SER A 56 8.62 31.61 12.78
C SER A 56 7.83 30.33 13.03
N ILE A 57 8.38 29.21 12.56
CA ILE A 57 7.82 27.88 12.81
C ILE A 57 8.07 27.53 14.28
N VAL A 58 7.00 27.11 14.95
CA VAL A 58 7.04 26.60 16.32
C VAL A 58 7.17 25.09 16.29
N GLU A 59 6.30 24.45 15.54
CA GLU A 59 6.18 22.99 15.50
C GLU A 59 5.49 22.55 14.20
N VAL A 60 5.83 21.35 13.73
CA VAL A 60 5.17 20.68 12.61
C VAL A 60 4.58 19.38 13.12
N ILE A 61 3.28 19.20 12.93
CA ILE A 61 2.54 18.03 13.38
C ILE A 61 2.12 17.21 12.18
N TYR A 62 2.44 15.93 12.20
CA TYR A 62 2.19 15.02 11.09
C TYR A 62 0.98 14.15 11.35
N ASN A 63 0.14 13.97 10.34
CA ASN A 63 -0.87 12.92 10.38
C ASN A 63 -0.23 11.55 10.13
N ARG A 64 -0.85 10.52 10.71
CA ARG A 64 -0.48 9.13 10.44
C ARG A 64 -0.82 8.83 8.98
N ASN A 65 0.19 8.46 8.21
CA ASN A 65 0.01 8.11 6.81
C ASN A 65 0.11 6.59 6.67
N ILE A 66 -0.97 5.97 6.18
CA ILE A 66 -1.07 4.53 5.95
C ILE A 66 -1.33 4.32 4.47
N PHE A 67 -0.47 3.53 3.83
CA PHE A 67 -0.73 3.04 2.50
C PHE A 67 -1.35 1.64 2.56
N THR A 68 -2.31 1.41 1.68
CA THR A 68 -3.07 0.16 1.62
C THR A 68 -2.71 -0.59 0.35
N ILE A 69 -2.31 -1.85 0.49
CA ILE A 69 -1.94 -2.75 -0.60
C ILE A 69 -3.03 -3.82 -0.72
N LYS A 70 -3.68 -3.90 -1.88
CA LYS A 70 -4.49 -5.07 -2.24
C LYS A 70 -3.54 -6.20 -2.59
N ALA A 71 -3.63 -7.31 -1.88
CA ALA A 71 -2.72 -8.43 -2.01
C ALA A 71 -3.48 -9.75 -2.08
N ILE A 72 -2.81 -10.75 -2.61
CA ILE A 72 -3.30 -12.13 -2.64
C ILE A 72 -2.30 -12.99 -1.90
N ARG A 73 -2.79 -13.72 -0.91
CA ARG A 73 -2.06 -14.81 -0.25
C ARG A 73 -2.32 -16.09 -1.03
N LEU A 74 -1.24 -16.77 -1.41
CA LEU A 74 -1.24 -17.94 -2.26
C LEU A 74 -0.70 -19.14 -1.48
N PHE A 75 -1.49 -20.21 -1.41
CA PHE A 75 -1.12 -21.47 -0.76
C PHE A 75 -0.65 -22.45 -1.84
N LEU A 76 0.54 -22.19 -2.37
CA LEU A 76 1.15 -22.98 -3.44
C LEU A 76 2.50 -23.51 -2.98
N ASN A 77 2.86 -24.71 -3.42
CA ASN A 77 4.21 -25.22 -3.24
C ASN A 77 5.20 -24.29 -3.96
N TYR A 78 6.22 -23.84 -3.24
CA TYR A 78 7.27 -23.00 -3.80
C TYR A 78 8.63 -23.39 -3.24
N ARG A 79 9.70 -22.96 -3.92
CA ARG A 79 11.08 -23.14 -3.47
C ARG A 79 11.90 -21.87 -3.73
N PRO A 80 13.00 -21.62 -3.01
CA PRO A 80 13.93 -20.56 -3.37
C PRO A 80 14.43 -20.71 -4.80
N ASN A 81 14.63 -19.59 -5.50
CA ASN A 81 15.28 -19.61 -6.80
C ASN A 81 16.78 -19.91 -6.67
N SER A 82 17.46 -20.24 -7.77
CA SER A 82 18.88 -20.64 -7.76
C SER A 82 19.84 -19.57 -7.22
N LYS A 83 19.41 -18.31 -7.18
CA LYS A 83 20.17 -17.17 -6.67
C LYS A 83 19.72 -16.72 -5.28
N SER A 84 18.81 -17.45 -4.64
CA SER A 84 18.20 -17.12 -3.34
C SER A 84 17.71 -15.66 -3.23
N SER A 85 17.19 -15.11 -4.33
CA SER A 85 16.74 -13.71 -4.46
C SER A 85 15.23 -13.59 -4.68
N GLY A 86 14.53 -14.68 -4.40
CA GLY A 86 13.13 -14.89 -4.70
C GLY A 86 12.75 -16.36 -4.65
N ILE A 87 11.54 -16.65 -5.09
CA ILE A 87 10.95 -17.99 -5.09
C ILE A 87 10.51 -18.40 -6.50
N ILE A 88 10.38 -19.71 -6.70
CA ILE A 88 9.70 -20.32 -7.83
C ILE A 88 8.47 -21.00 -7.26
N ALA A 89 7.29 -20.46 -7.55
CA ALA A 89 6.01 -20.99 -7.10
C ALA A 89 5.34 -21.81 -8.19
N ASN A 90 4.77 -22.96 -7.85
CA ASN A 90 4.17 -23.89 -8.79
C ASN A 90 2.69 -23.55 -9.01
N PHE A 91 2.40 -22.84 -10.09
CA PHE A 91 1.04 -22.55 -10.52
C PHE A 91 0.50 -23.71 -11.32
N LYS A 92 -0.78 -24.04 -11.06
CA LYS A 92 -1.52 -25.04 -11.81
C LYS A 92 -2.33 -24.33 -12.89
N PHE A 93 -2.12 -24.72 -14.13
CA PHE A 93 -2.95 -24.36 -15.27
C PHE A 93 -3.67 -25.60 -15.77
N GLU A 94 -4.79 -25.42 -16.46
CA GLU A 94 -5.57 -26.53 -16.99
C GLU A 94 -5.81 -26.34 -18.48
N ARG A 95 -5.82 -27.47 -19.19
CA ARG A 95 -6.18 -27.57 -20.60
C ARG A 95 -6.85 -28.91 -20.84
N ASN A 96 -8.08 -28.94 -21.34
CA ASN A 96 -8.84 -30.17 -21.62
C ASN A 96 -8.81 -31.20 -20.46
N ASN A 97 -9.01 -30.74 -19.23
CA ASN A 97 -8.95 -31.53 -17.99
C ASN A 97 -7.57 -32.12 -17.64
N PHE A 98 -6.50 -31.67 -18.30
CA PHE A 98 -5.12 -31.99 -17.91
C PHE A 98 -4.51 -30.83 -17.13
N GLU A 99 -3.92 -31.16 -15.97
CA GLU A 99 -3.17 -30.20 -15.14
C GLU A 99 -1.76 -29.98 -15.71
N ILE A 100 -1.38 -28.71 -15.85
CA ILE A 100 -0.07 -28.25 -16.32
C ILE A 100 0.55 -27.42 -15.20
N VAL A 101 1.58 -27.96 -14.55
CA VAL A 101 2.32 -27.26 -13.50
C VAL A 101 3.40 -26.36 -14.09
N ARG A 102 3.39 -25.07 -13.74
CA ARG A 102 4.37 -24.08 -14.17
C ARG A 102 5.02 -23.40 -12.97
N GLY A 103 6.35 -23.44 -12.93
CA GLY A 103 7.12 -22.66 -11.98
C GLY A 103 7.19 -21.19 -12.41
N ILE A 104 6.54 -20.31 -11.65
CA ILE A 104 6.58 -18.86 -11.84
C ILE A 104 7.59 -18.26 -10.85
N ASN A 105 8.53 -17.45 -11.35
CA ASN A 105 9.57 -16.84 -10.53
C ASN A 105 9.10 -15.48 -10.00
N PHE A 106 9.16 -15.29 -8.69
CA PHE A 106 8.86 -14.03 -8.01
C PHE A 106 10.08 -13.56 -7.22
N SER A 107 10.48 -12.29 -7.40
CA SER A 107 11.59 -11.70 -6.63
C SER A 107 11.18 -11.41 -5.19
N ASP A 108 12.12 -11.47 -4.24
CA ASP A 108 11.87 -11.06 -2.85
C ASP A 108 11.38 -9.62 -2.73
N LYS A 109 11.69 -8.75 -3.71
CA LYS A 109 11.21 -7.35 -3.74
C LYS A 109 9.69 -7.20 -3.86
N ILE A 110 9.01 -8.21 -4.39
CA ILE A 110 7.56 -8.19 -4.61
C ILE A 110 6.82 -9.09 -3.60
N ILE A 111 7.53 -9.92 -2.84
CA ILE A 111 6.94 -10.76 -1.80
C ILE A 111 6.70 -9.88 -0.57
N LEU A 112 5.43 -9.76 -0.18
CA LEU A 112 5.01 -8.94 0.96
C LEU A 112 5.19 -9.67 2.29
N ASP A 113 4.98 -10.98 2.28
CA ASP A 113 5.07 -11.88 3.42
C ASP A 113 5.24 -13.32 2.94
N ARG A 114 5.92 -14.18 3.70
CA ARG A 114 6.11 -15.61 3.36
C ARG A 114 6.30 -16.51 4.59
N THR A 115 5.73 -17.70 4.50
CA THR A 115 5.87 -18.82 5.44
C THR A 115 5.98 -20.11 4.64
N GLU A 116 6.36 -21.23 5.27
CA GLU A 116 6.44 -22.52 4.56
C GLU A 116 5.14 -22.93 3.83
N GLU A 117 3.98 -22.43 4.28
CA GLU A 117 2.66 -22.77 3.74
C GLU A 117 2.15 -21.79 2.68
N TYR A 118 2.57 -20.52 2.72
CA TYR A 118 2.04 -19.49 1.84
C TYR A 118 3.04 -18.38 1.55
N PHE A 119 2.76 -17.64 0.48
CA PHE A 119 3.39 -16.36 0.22
C PHE A 119 2.35 -15.34 -0.23
N THR A 120 2.64 -14.07 0.02
CA THR A 120 1.74 -12.96 -0.31
C THR A 120 2.39 -12.05 -1.33
N ILE A 121 1.67 -11.72 -2.40
CA ILE A 121 2.10 -10.76 -3.42
C ILE A 121 1.01 -9.71 -3.68
N PRO A 122 1.35 -8.55 -4.24
CA PRO A 122 0.37 -7.59 -4.73
C PRO A 122 -0.61 -8.21 -5.76
N GLU A 123 -1.88 -7.82 -5.68
CA GLU A 123 -2.96 -8.36 -6.52
C GLU A 123 -2.73 -8.12 -8.02
N ASP A 124 -2.18 -6.96 -8.37
CA ASP A 124 -1.81 -6.59 -9.75
C ASP A 124 -0.69 -7.49 -10.31
N ILE A 125 0.32 -7.79 -9.50
CA ILE A 125 1.41 -8.69 -9.86
C ILE A 125 0.89 -10.11 -10.09
N TYR A 126 -0.03 -10.59 -9.24
CA TYR A 126 -0.68 -11.89 -9.42
C TYR A 126 -1.39 -11.97 -10.78
N PHE A 127 -2.29 -11.03 -11.08
CA PHE A 127 -3.06 -11.08 -12.34
C PHE A 127 -2.15 -11.01 -13.56
N LYS A 128 -1.13 -10.15 -13.51
CA LYS A 128 -0.14 -10.05 -14.58
C LYS A 128 0.61 -11.36 -14.79
N ALA A 129 1.08 -12.01 -13.72
CA ALA A 129 1.78 -13.29 -13.81
C ALA A 129 0.88 -14.39 -14.42
N VAL A 130 -0.38 -14.47 -14.00
CA VAL A 130 -1.34 -15.46 -14.54
C VAL A 130 -1.52 -15.26 -16.05
N GLU A 131 -1.79 -14.04 -16.50
CA GLU A 131 -2.03 -13.75 -17.92
C GLU A 131 -0.77 -13.95 -18.78
N GLU A 132 0.40 -13.51 -18.32
CA GLU A 132 1.67 -13.73 -19.02
C GLU A 132 1.97 -15.22 -19.20
N HIS A 133 1.69 -16.04 -18.18
CA HIS A 133 1.95 -17.47 -18.24
C HIS A 133 0.90 -18.26 -19.03
N LYS A 134 -0.37 -17.84 -19.04
CA LYS A 134 -1.37 -18.37 -19.99
C LYS A 134 -0.93 -18.11 -21.43
N LYS A 135 -0.53 -16.86 -21.73
CA LYS A 135 -0.03 -16.50 -23.06
C LYS A 135 1.21 -17.30 -23.46
N ALA A 136 2.17 -17.47 -22.54
CA ALA A 136 3.36 -18.28 -22.82
C ALA A 136 3.03 -19.76 -23.11
N LEU A 137 2.03 -20.33 -22.45
CA LEU A 137 1.55 -21.68 -22.75
C LEU A 137 0.85 -21.73 -24.12
N PHE A 138 0.03 -20.72 -24.43
CA PHE A 138 -0.61 -20.59 -25.74
C PHE A 138 0.43 -20.53 -26.87
N ASP A 139 1.43 -19.65 -26.74
CA ASP A 139 2.51 -19.50 -27.71
C ASP A 139 3.30 -20.81 -27.87
N TYR A 140 3.57 -21.52 -26.76
CA TYR A 140 4.27 -22.80 -26.77
C TYR A 140 3.52 -23.88 -27.59
N TYR A 141 2.22 -24.06 -27.34
CA TYR A 141 1.44 -25.07 -28.06
C TYR A 141 1.22 -24.71 -29.52
N THR A 142 1.00 -23.43 -29.82
CA THR A 142 0.90 -22.94 -31.20
C THR A 142 2.20 -23.20 -31.97
N ALA A 143 3.36 -22.91 -31.35
CA ALA A 143 4.67 -23.19 -31.94
C ALA A 143 4.94 -24.70 -32.16
N LYS A 144 4.25 -25.56 -31.41
CA LYS A 144 4.28 -27.03 -31.58
C LYS A 144 3.27 -27.54 -32.62
N GLY A 145 2.54 -26.65 -33.29
CA GLY A 145 1.59 -27.00 -34.34
C GLY A 145 0.20 -27.41 -33.84
N HIS A 146 -0.10 -27.20 -32.55
CA HIS A 146 -1.45 -27.42 -32.05
C HIS A 146 -2.37 -26.26 -32.45
N LEU A 147 -3.58 -26.58 -32.91
CA LEU A 147 -4.67 -25.61 -33.02
C LEU A 147 -5.31 -25.47 -31.63
N ILE A 148 -5.14 -24.30 -31.02
CA ILE A 148 -5.67 -24.01 -29.69
C ILE A 148 -6.48 -22.72 -29.70
N ALA A 149 -7.55 -22.68 -28.90
CA ALA A 149 -8.33 -21.46 -28.69
C ALA A 149 -7.73 -20.63 -27.55
N ASN A 150 -7.97 -19.31 -27.55
CA ASN A 150 -7.44 -18.39 -26.53
C ASN A 150 -7.94 -18.72 -25.11
N ASP A 151 -9.11 -19.34 -24.99
CA ASP A 151 -9.79 -19.70 -23.75
C ASP A 151 -9.59 -21.17 -23.34
N GLU A 152 -8.84 -21.95 -24.13
CA GLU A 152 -8.58 -23.38 -23.84
C GLU A 152 -7.65 -23.58 -22.62
N ILE A 153 -6.92 -22.53 -22.22
CA ILE A 153 -5.97 -22.55 -21.11
C ILE A 153 -6.52 -21.71 -19.95
N SER A 154 -6.90 -22.38 -18.87
CA SER A 154 -7.39 -21.74 -17.65
C SER A 154 -6.36 -21.84 -16.53
N LEU A 155 -6.54 -20.98 -15.51
CA LEU A 155 -5.85 -21.15 -14.24
C LEU A 155 -6.60 -22.26 -13.47
N GLY A 156 -5.87 -23.28 -13.02
CA GLY A 156 -6.44 -24.36 -12.23
C GLY A 156 -6.79 -23.93 -10.80
N GLU A 157 -7.49 -24.80 -10.08
CA GLU A 157 -7.93 -24.49 -8.72
C GLU A 157 -6.81 -24.66 -7.68
N PHE A 158 -6.68 -23.66 -6.80
CA PHE A 158 -5.86 -23.71 -5.60
C PHE A 158 -6.35 -22.68 -4.58
N LEU A 159 -5.98 -22.89 -3.32
CA LEU A 159 -6.38 -22.00 -2.23
C LEU A 159 -5.66 -20.65 -2.35
N GLN A 160 -6.46 -19.58 -2.30
CA GLN A 160 -5.98 -18.20 -2.30
C GLN A 160 -6.91 -17.31 -1.47
N GLU A 161 -6.34 -16.28 -0.84
CA GLU A 161 -7.09 -15.32 -0.04
C GLU A 161 -6.78 -13.89 -0.50
N LYS A 162 -7.83 -13.10 -0.73
CA LYS A 162 -7.68 -11.66 -0.94
C LYS A 162 -7.53 -10.98 0.41
N ILE A 163 -6.43 -10.25 0.58
CA ILE A 163 -6.14 -9.53 1.82
C ILE A 163 -5.79 -8.07 1.53
N LEU A 164 -6.02 -7.24 2.54
CA LEU A 164 -5.75 -5.82 2.49
C LEU A 164 -4.66 -5.50 3.53
N ILE A 165 -3.44 -5.27 3.05
CA ILE A 165 -2.30 -4.97 3.91
C ILE A 165 -2.19 -3.47 4.11
N GLN A 166 -2.20 -3.03 5.36
CA GLN A 166 -1.94 -1.65 5.73
C GLN A 166 -0.49 -1.50 6.17
N LYS A 167 0.28 -0.67 5.46
CA LYS A 167 1.65 -0.29 5.86
C LYS A 167 1.65 1.16 6.31
N VAL A 168 2.21 1.41 7.49
CA VAL A 168 2.42 2.78 7.98
C VAL A 168 3.63 3.36 7.25
N LEU A 169 3.41 4.41 6.46
CA LEU A 169 4.47 5.17 5.81
C LEU A 169 5.10 6.18 6.78
N ARG A 170 4.27 6.75 7.67
CA ARG A 170 4.70 7.72 8.68
C ARG A 170 3.77 7.66 9.87
N GLU A 171 4.34 7.62 11.06
CA GLU A 171 3.58 7.73 12.30
C GLU A 171 3.01 9.15 12.46
N GLY A 172 1.86 9.24 13.11
CA GLY A 172 1.30 10.53 13.49
C GLY A 172 2.08 11.12 14.68
N THR A 173 2.19 12.44 14.72
CA THR A 173 2.73 13.15 15.89
C THR A 173 1.63 13.93 16.59
N GLU A 174 1.86 14.27 17.85
CA GLU A 174 0.94 15.04 18.70
C GLU A 174 1.65 16.33 19.12
N PRO A 175 0.93 17.45 19.34
CA PRO A 175 1.55 18.69 19.81
C PRO A 175 2.29 18.50 21.13
N SER A 176 3.52 19.02 21.22
CA SER A 176 4.34 18.92 22.42
C SER A 176 3.89 19.87 23.55
N ALA A 177 3.23 20.96 23.21
CA ALA A 177 2.70 21.93 24.16
C ALA A 177 1.37 22.53 23.72
N ASP A 178 0.58 22.98 24.70
CA ASP A 178 -0.67 23.68 24.45
C ASP A 178 -0.43 25.19 24.33
N TYR A 179 -0.39 25.67 23.10
CA TYR A 179 -0.14 27.06 22.78
C TYR A 179 -1.47 27.83 22.64
N PRO A 180 -1.67 28.93 23.39
CA PRO A 180 -2.95 29.67 23.44
C PRO A 180 -3.25 30.56 22.23
#